data_AF-A0A7V5R469-F1
#
_entry.id   AF-A0A7V5R469-F1
#
_cell.length_a   1.000
_cell.length_b   1.000
_cell.length_c   1.000
_cell.angle_alpha   90.00
_cell.angle_beta   90.00
_cell.angle_gamma   90.00
#
_symmetry.space_group_name_H-M   'P 1'
#
loop_
_entity.id
_entity.type
_entity.pdbx_description
1 polymer ?
#
loop_
_entity_poly.entity_id
_entity_poly.type
_entity_poly.pdbx_seq_one_letter_code
_entity_poly.pdbx_strand_id
1 'polypeptide(L)'
;MNSNRAMMRAKLADLVEKRKITRRKARTACLNIMPMINPALEDVEKMDIVAAADLMDEIVMHQAELLSLGSQIADLEEALYS
;
A
#
# COMPACT_ATOMS: atom_id res chain seq x y z
N MET A 1 19.03 4.43 28.97
CA MET A 1 17.58 4.31 28.64
C MET A 1 17.14 5.14 27.43
N ASN A 2 17.77 6.26 27.07
CA ASN A 2 17.40 7.06 25.87
C ASN A 2 17.61 6.36 24.50
N SER A 3 18.50 5.38 24.41
CA SER A 3 18.86 4.71 23.14
C SER A 3 17.70 3.87 22.56
N ASN A 4 16.96 3.13 23.39
CA ASN A 4 15.85 2.30 22.90
C ASN A 4 14.69 3.13 22.32
N ARG A 5 14.33 4.24 22.96
CA ARG A 5 13.30 5.15 22.44
C ARG A 5 13.74 5.82 21.14
N ALA A 6 15.02 6.17 20.99
CA ALA A 6 15.55 6.71 19.75
C ALA A 6 15.50 5.67 18.61
N MET A 7 15.86 4.42 18.88
CA MET A 7 15.75 3.33 17.90
C MET A 7 14.31 3.04 17.49
N MET A 8 13.37 3.03 18.44
CA MET A 8 11.95 2.84 18.15
C MET A 8 11.40 3.98 17.28
N ARG A 9 11.78 5.24 17.55
CA ARG A 9 11.39 6.39 16.70
C ARG A 9 11.96 6.29 15.29
N ALA A 10 13.20 5.86 15.13
CA ALA A 10 13.81 5.64 13.81
C ALA A 10 13.05 4.54 13.04
N LYS A 11 12.77 3.41 13.69
CA LYS A 11 11.97 2.32 13.10
C LYS A 11 10.57 2.78 12.72
N LEU A 12 9.92 3.60 13.55
CA LEU A 12 8.61 4.18 13.26
C LEU A 12 8.67 5.05 11.99
N ALA A 13 9.68 5.92 11.88
CA ALA A 13 9.88 6.74 10.69
C ALA A 13 10.04 5.89 9.42
N ASP A 14 10.83 4.82 9.48
CA ASP A 14 11.03 3.89 8.36
C ASP A 14 9.72 3.20 7.94
N LEU A 15 8.93 2.73 8.91
CA LEU A 15 7.64 2.09 8.64
C LEU A 15 6.63 3.07 8.03
N VAL A 16 6.61 4.32 8.51
CA VAL A 16 5.74 5.38 7.97
C VAL A 16 6.11 5.71 6.52
N GLU A 17 7.41 5.84 6.21
CA GLU A 17 7.85 6.10 4.83
C GLU A 17 7.55 4.90 3.92
N LYS A 18 7.78 3.66 4.38
CA LYS A 18 7.38 2.45 3.65
C LYS A 18 5.88 2.45 3.34
N ARG A 19 5.04 2.74 4.34
CA ARG A 19 3.58 2.82 4.15
C ARG A 19 3.19 3.85 3.10
N LYS A 20 3.84 5.01 3.10
CA LYS A 20 3.61 6.08 2.10
C LYS A 20 4.01 5.62 0.69
N ILE A 21 5.13 4.92 0.55
CA ILE A 21 5.59 4.35 -0.72
C ILE A 21 4.59 3.29 -1.21
N THR A 22 4.22 2.30 -0.38
CA THR A 22 3.25 1.27 -0.75
C THR A 22 1.90 1.88 -1.12
N ARG A 23 1.45 2.93 -0.41
CA ARG A 23 0.21 3.64 -0.75
C ARG A 23 0.27 4.29 -2.13
N ARG A 24 1.42 4.84 -2.52
CA ARG A 24 1.62 5.40 -3.88
C ARG A 24 1.54 4.28 -4.92
N LYS A 25 2.19 3.14 -4.69
CA LYS A 25 2.12 1.98 -5.59
C LYS A 25 0.69 1.47 -5.76
N ALA A 26 -0.03 1.25 -4.66
CA ALA A 26 -1.43 0.85 -4.67
C ALA A 26 -2.29 1.83 -5.49
N ARG A 27 -2.11 3.14 -5.27
CA ARG A 27 -2.85 4.17 -6.02
C ARG A 27 -2.55 4.10 -7.51
N THR A 28 -1.29 3.94 -7.90
CA THR A 28 -0.89 3.80 -9.31
C THR A 28 -1.54 2.56 -9.93
N ALA A 29 -1.51 1.41 -9.26
CA ALA A 29 -2.15 0.19 -9.75
C ALA A 29 -3.66 0.39 -9.93
N CYS A 30 -4.34 1.01 -8.96
CA CYS A 30 -5.75 1.38 -9.07
C CYS A 30 -6.05 2.32 -10.24
N LEU A 31 -5.17 3.27 -10.56
CA LEU A 31 -5.37 4.17 -11.70
C LEU A 31 -5.16 3.44 -13.04
N ASN A 32 -4.17 2.53 -13.09
CA ASN A 32 -3.82 1.79 -14.29
C ASN A 32 -4.88 0.76 -14.68
N ILE A 33 -5.57 0.17 -13.71
CA ILE A 33 -6.61 -0.83 -13.99
C ILE A 33 -7.91 -0.21 -14.51
N MET A 34 -8.22 1.05 -14.16
CA MET A 34 -9.49 1.70 -14.55
C MET A 34 -9.83 1.59 -16.04
N PRO A 35 -8.95 1.93 -17.01
CA PRO A 35 -9.27 1.79 -18.42
C PRO A 35 -9.49 0.33 -18.85
N MET A 36 -8.93 -0.63 -18.11
CA MET A 36 -9.04 -2.06 -18.46
C MET A 36 -10.35 -2.70 -18.03
N ILE A 37 -11.08 -2.07 -17.09
CA ILE A 37 -12.32 -2.63 -16.51
C ILE A 37 -13.54 -1.70 -16.60
N ASN A 38 -13.35 -0.45 -17.04
CA ASN A 38 -14.43 0.53 -17.13
C ASN A 38 -14.85 0.81 -18.59
N PRO A 39 -16.01 0.30 -19.04
CA PRO A 39 -16.46 0.44 -20.42
C PRO A 39 -16.91 1.88 -20.76
N ALA A 40 -17.00 2.77 -19.77
CA ALA A 40 -17.16 4.20 -20.01
C ALA A 40 -15.85 4.89 -20.42
N LEU A 41 -14.70 4.23 -20.25
CA LEU A 41 -13.36 4.75 -20.55
C LEU A 41 -12.72 4.08 -21.77
N GLU A 42 -13.05 2.82 -22.05
CA GLU A 42 -12.47 2.03 -23.14
C GLU A 42 -13.53 1.13 -23.78
N ASP A 43 -13.38 0.83 -25.07
CA ASP A 43 -14.25 -0.11 -25.78
C ASP A 43 -14.07 -1.52 -25.23
N VAL A 44 -15.17 -2.26 -25.02
CA VAL A 44 -15.17 -3.61 -24.46
C VAL A 44 -14.28 -4.56 -25.27
N GLU A 45 -14.23 -4.41 -26.60
CA GLU A 45 -13.39 -5.24 -27.46
C GLU A 45 -11.88 -4.97 -27.30
N LYS A 46 -11.51 -3.83 -26.70
CA LYS A 46 -10.13 -3.42 -26.46
C LYS A 46 -9.68 -3.61 -25.01
N MET A 47 -10.59 -4.02 -24.14
CA MET A 47 -10.29 -4.26 -22.73
C MET A 47 -9.41 -5.49 -22.55
N ASP A 48 -8.25 -5.30 -21.94
CA ASP A 48 -7.35 -6.39 -21.57
C ASP A 48 -7.70 -6.92 -20.18
N ILE A 49 -8.62 -7.89 -20.15
CA ILE A 49 -9.09 -8.51 -18.91
C ILE A 49 -7.99 -9.35 -18.23
N VAL A 50 -7.05 -9.89 -18.99
CA VAL A 50 -5.94 -10.67 -18.44
C VAL A 50 -4.97 -9.74 -17.70
N ALA A 51 -4.55 -8.65 -18.33
CA ALA A 51 -3.73 -7.64 -17.66
C ALA A 51 -4.44 -7.00 -16.46
N ALA A 52 -5.76 -6.83 -16.53
CA ALA A 52 -6.56 -6.36 -15.40
C ALA A 52 -6.51 -7.35 -14.22
N ALA A 53 -6.57 -8.66 -14.47
CA ALA A 53 -6.48 -9.67 -13.43
C ALA A 53 -5.11 -9.63 -12.71
N ASP A 54 -4.02 -9.53 -13.48
CA ASP A 54 -2.67 -9.40 -12.91
C ASP A 54 -2.53 -8.13 -12.05
N LEU A 55 -3.10 -7.00 -12.49
CA LEU A 55 -3.14 -5.77 -11.72
C LEU A 55 -4.01 -5.88 -10.46
N MET A 56 -5.10 -6.65 -10.49
CA MET A 56 -5.91 -6.91 -9.29
C MET A 56 -5.13 -7.67 -8.23
N ASP A 57 -4.36 -8.69 -8.63
CA ASP A 57 -3.50 -9.43 -7.70
C ASP A 57 -2.46 -8.50 -7.06
N GLU A 58 -1.86 -7.62 -7.87
CA GLU A 58 -0.93 -6.61 -7.36
C GLU A 58 -1.59 -5.64 -6.37
N ILE A 59 -2.82 -5.18 -6.66
CA ILE A 59 -3.59 -4.31 -5.76
C ILE A 59 -3.85 -5.02 -4.43
N VAL A 60 -4.26 -6.30 -4.46
CA VAL A 60 -4.51 -7.11 -3.25
C VAL A 60 -3.23 -7.26 -2.43
N MET A 61 -2.09 -7.50 -3.09
CA MET A 61 -0.79 -7.56 -2.40
C MET A 61 -0.43 -6.24 -1.71
N HIS A 62 -0.57 -5.10 -2.40
CA HIS A 62 -0.30 -3.79 -1.80
C HIS A 62 -1.26 -3.50 -0.64
N GLN A 63 -2.52 -3.91 -0.74
CA GLN A 63 -3.50 -3.77 0.35
C GLN A 63 -3.10 -4.57 1.59
N ALA A 64 -2.68 -5.83 1.42
CA ALA A 64 -2.18 -6.66 2.51
C ALA A 64 -0.95 -6.06 3.18
N GLU A 65 0.00 -5.55 2.39
CA GLU A 65 1.20 -4.87 2.91
C GLU A 65 0.82 -3.59 3.70
N LEU A 66 -0.11 -2.79 3.19
CA LEU A 66 -0.59 -1.58 3.90
C LEU A 66 -1.24 -1.91 5.24
N LEU A 67 -2.01 -3.00 5.33
CA LEU A 67 -2.61 -3.45 6.58
C LEU A 67 -1.53 -3.89 7.58
N SER A 68 -0.56 -4.68 7.12
CA SER A 68 0.58 -5.12 7.94
C SER A 68 1.40 -3.95 8.47
N LEU A 69 1.75 -2.99 7.61
CA LEU A 69 2.47 -1.77 8.01
C LEU A 69 1.64 -0.93 8.98
N GLY A 70 0.33 -0.83 8.77
CA GLY A 70 -0.59 -0.13 9.67
C GLY A 70 -0.59 -0.71 11.08
N SER A 71 -0.67 -2.05 11.21
CA SER A 71 -0.60 -2.73 12.50
C SER A 71 0.76 -2.49 13.19
N GLN A 72 1.87 -2.68 12.47
CA GLN A 72 3.21 -2.49 13.03
C GLN A 72 3.46 -1.05 13.50
N ILE A 73 2.91 -0.06 12.80
CA ILE A 73 2.97 1.35 13.21
C ILE A 73 2.18 1.56 14.49
N ALA A 74 0.94 1.08 14.55
CA ALA A 74 0.08 1.23 15.72
C ALA A 74 0.71 0.62 16.99
N ASP A 75 1.20 -0.62 16.89
CA ASP A 75 1.86 -1.32 18.01
C ASP A 75 3.10 -0.54 18.50
N LEU A 76 3.86 0.06 17.58
CA LEU A 76 5.07 0.80 17.91
C LEU A 76 4.78 2.20 18.47
N GLU A 77 3.71 2.85 18.00
CA GLU A 77 3.21 4.10 18.57
C GLU A 77 2.69 3.88 19.99
N GLU A 78 1.93 2.81 20.22
CA GLU A 78 1.48 2.42 21.57
C GLU A 78 2.69 2.20 22.49
N ALA A 79 3.70 1.43 22.06
CA ALA A 79 4.91 1.19 22.87
C ALA A 79 5.75 2.45 23.15
N LEU A 80 5.66 3.48 22.30
CA LEU A 80 6.43 4.73 22.44
C LEU A 80 5.74 5.77 23.32
N TYR A 81 4.41 5.81 23.29
CA TYR A 81 3.60 6.89 23.87
C TYR A 81 2.67 6.44 25.00
N SER A 82 2.62 5.13 25.30
CA SER A 82 2.08 4.59 26.56
C SER A 82 3.12 4.65 27.68
#